data_AF-A0A6M1PPR3-F1
#
_entry.id   AF-A0A6M1PPR3-F1
#
_cell.length_a   1.000
_cell.length_b   1.000
_cell.length_c   1.000
_cell.angle_alpha   90.00
_cell.angle_beta   90.00
_cell.angle_gamma   90.00
#
_symmetry.space_group_name_H-M   'P 1'
#
loop_
_entity.id
_entity.type
_entity.pdbx_description
1 polymer ?
#
loop_
_entity_poly.entity_id
_entity_poly.type
_entity_poly.pdbx_seq_one_letter_code
_entity_poly.pdbx_strand_id
1 'polypeptide(L)'
;MQIFLSEWFVEPNFNGCAFIKTASEYAEHSHPYYEAAHQYKTYLRDFIASLVKEAEAAKPEALANGLYLLVEGAITIAMLQTDLHAAQHARETAQLLIEHLV
;
A
#
# COMPACT_ATOMS: atom_id res chain seq x y z
N MET A 1 14.78 -12.50 2.75
CA MET A 1 14.09 -11.64 1.77
C MET A 1 13.28 -10.64 2.58
N GLN A 2 13.64 -9.36 2.47
CA GLN A 2 13.24 -8.32 3.40
C GLN A 2 11.85 -7.78 3.02
N ILE A 3 10.91 -7.71 3.97
CA ILE A 3 9.56 -7.17 3.74
C ILE A 3 9.53 -5.78 4.38
N PHE A 4 9.76 -4.74 3.58
CA PHE A 4 9.83 -3.36 4.06
C PHE A 4 8.67 -2.96 4.99
N LEU A 5 7.44 -3.33 4.65
CA LEU A 5 6.27 -3.07 5.51
C LEU A 5 6.36 -3.77 6.86
N SER A 6 6.84 -5.01 6.90
CA SER A 6 6.98 -5.75 8.16
C SER A 6 8.02 -5.11 9.08
N GLU A 7 9.07 -4.52 8.53
CA GLU A 7 10.10 -3.81 9.30
C GLU A 7 9.56 -2.49 9.83
N TRP A 8 8.86 -1.74 8.98
CA TRP A 8 8.24 -0.49 9.37
C TRP A 8 7.17 -0.69 10.47
N PHE A 9 6.39 -1.78 10.41
CA PHE A 9 5.33 -2.05 11.39
C PHE A 9 5.84 -2.34 12.80
N VAL A 10 7.08 -2.85 12.94
CA VAL A 10 7.68 -3.18 14.25
C VAL A 10 8.47 -2.02 14.86
N GLU A 11 8.57 -0.87 14.17
CA GLU A 11 9.25 0.29 14.71
C GLU A 11 8.51 0.83 15.97
N PRO A 12 9.23 1.24 17.03
CA PRO A 12 8.59 1.71 18.28
C PRO A 12 7.62 2.88 18.11
N ASN A 13 7.76 3.65 17.03
CA ASN A 13 6.95 4.81 16.69
C ASN A 13 5.98 4.55 15.52
N PHE A 14 5.79 3.28 15.13
CA PHE A 14 4.79 2.94 14.13
C PHE A 14 3.40 3.36 14.60
N ASN A 15 2.74 4.18 13.78
CA ASN A 15 1.39 4.66 14.04
C ASN A 15 0.62 4.83 12.71
N GLY A 16 0.79 3.84 11.82
CA GLY A 16 0.22 3.84 10.48
C GLY A 16 0.75 4.92 9.54
N CYS A 17 0.07 5.08 8.41
CA CYS A 17 0.47 6.02 7.37
C CYS A 17 0.04 7.46 7.70
N ALA A 18 1.02 8.38 7.74
CA ALA A 18 0.75 9.81 7.95
C ALA A 18 -0.28 10.36 6.95
N PHE A 19 -0.16 9.99 5.66
CA PHE A 19 -1.04 10.49 4.61
C PHE A 19 -2.48 9.97 4.73
N ILE A 20 -2.70 8.75 5.21
CA ILE A 20 -4.07 8.25 5.49
C ILE A 20 -4.70 9.10 6.59
N LYS A 21 -3.97 9.34 7.69
CA LYS A 21 -4.45 10.17 8.81
C LYS A 21 -4.70 11.61 8.39
N THR A 22 -3.82 12.18 7.56
CA THR A 22 -4.00 13.52 7.01
C THR A 22 -5.26 13.59 6.15
N ALA A 23 -5.48 12.64 5.24
CA ALA A 23 -6.66 12.62 4.40
C ALA A 23 -7.97 12.43 5.21
N SER A 24 -7.93 11.71 6.34
CA SER A 24 -9.10 11.57 7.22
C SER A 24 -9.41 12.82 8.04
N GLU A 25 -8.39 13.58 8.45
CA GLU A 25 -8.56 14.80 9.23
C GLU A 25 -9.05 15.97 8.36
N TYR A 26 -8.54 16.08 7.13
CA TYR A 26 -8.86 17.15 6.20
C TYR A 26 -9.83 16.64 5.11
N ALA A 27 -11.11 16.53 5.44
CA ALA A 27 -12.12 15.94 4.55
C ALA A 27 -12.43 16.79 3.29
N GLU A 28 -12.11 18.09 3.29
CA GLU A 28 -12.31 18.94 2.12
C GLU A 28 -11.24 18.67 1.06
N HIS A 29 -11.65 18.23 -0.13
CA HIS A 29 -10.72 17.83 -1.20
C HIS A 29 -9.86 18.99 -1.75
N SER A 30 -10.30 20.24 -1.58
CA SER A 30 -9.54 21.46 -1.89
C SER A 30 -8.54 21.85 -0.81
N HIS A 31 -8.55 21.19 0.35
CA HIS A 31 -7.62 21.50 1.41
C HIS A 31 -6.19 21.08 1.02
N PRO A 32 -5.15 21.95 1.17
CA PRO A 32 -3.80 21.66 0.69
C PRO A 32 -3.19 20.38 1.30
N TYR A 33 -3.55 20.04 2.53
CA TYR A 33 -3.09 18.79 3.16
C TYR A 33 -3.79 17.54 2.65
N TYR A 34 -5.08 17.64 2.29
CA TYR A 34 -5.76 16.54 1.60
C TYR A 34 -5.09 16.32 0.24
N GLU A 35 -4.85 17.40 -0.50
CA GLU A 35 -4.22 17.34 -1.82
C GLU A 35 -2.82 16.71 -1.73
N ALA A 36 -1.99 17.13 -0.78
CA ALA A 36 -0.67 16.53 -0.57
C ALA A 36 -0.74 15.03 -0.23
N ALA A 37 -1.69 14.63 0.62
CA ALA A 37 -1.94 13.23 0.92
C ALA A 37 -2.37 12.45 -0.33
N HIS A 38 -3.35 12.97 -1.07
CA HIS A 38 -3.82 12.37 -2.31
C HIS A 38 -2.69 12.21 -3.36
N GLN A 39 -1.85 13.24 -3.53
CA GLN A 39 -0.72 13.21 -4.46
C GLN A 39 0.29 12.12 -4.07
N TYR A 40 0.64 12.00 -2.79
CA TYR A 40 1.55 10.94 -2.34
C TYR A 40 0.97 9.54 -2.58
N LYS A 41 -0.31 9.32 -2.27
CA LYS A 41 -0.98 8.02 -2.49
C LYS A 41 -1.06 7.68 -3.97
N THR A 42 -1.33 8.68 -4.80
CA THR A 42 -1.28 8.56 -6.27
C THR A 42 0.12 8.16 -6.74
N TYR A 43 1.16 8.84 -6.26
CA TYR A 43 2.55 8.53 -6.58
C TYR A 43 2.92 7.08 -6.21
N LEU A 44 2.54 6.62 -5.03
CA LEU A 44 2.81 5.24 -4.59
C LEU A 44 2.12 4.21 -5.48
N ARG A 45 0.85 4.43 -5.83
CA ARG A 45 0.12 3.56 -6.78
C ARG A 45 0.82 3.53 -8.14
N ASP A 46 1.22 4.69 -8.65
CA ASP A 46 1.85 4.81 -9.97
C ASP A 46 3.24 4.16 -9.99
N PHE A 47 3.99 4.22 -8.88
CA PHE A 47 5.23 3.49 -8.69
C PHE A 47 5.02 1.96 -8.73
N ILE A 48 4.01 1.44 -8.04
CA ILE A 48 3.68 0.00 -8.12
C ILE A 48 3.29 -0.38 -9.56
N ALA A 49 2.51 0.48 -10.24
CA ALA A 49 2.15 0.24 -11.63
C ALA A 49 3.36 0.24 -12.57
N SER A 50 4.39 1.07 -12.32
CA SER A 50 5.62 1.03 -13.13
C SER A 50 6.39 -0.28 -12.94
N LEU A 51 6.45 -0.81 -11.71
CA LEU A 51 7.08 -2.11 -11.45
C LEU A 51 6.34 -3.26 -12.15
N VAL A 52 5.00 -3.23 -12.14
CA VAL A 52 4.21 -4.27 -12.81
C VAL A 52 4.35 -4.22 -14.33
N LYS A 53 4.56 -3.04 -14.93
CA LYS A 53 4.81 -2.93 -16.38
C LYS A 53 6.06 -3.69 -16.82
N GLU A 54 7.05 -3.83 -15.93
CA GLU A 54 8.27 -4.58 -16.21
C GLU A 54 8.08 -6.10 -16.13
N ALA A 55 6.97 -6.57 -15.54
CA ALA A 55 6.70 -7.98 -15.26
C ALA A 55 5.93 -8.72 -16.37
N GLU A 56 5.67 -8.11 -17.53
CA GLU A 56 4.94 -8.69 -18.68
C GLU A 56 3.58 -9.36 -18.33
N ALA A 57 2.93 -8.91 -17.24
CA ALA A 57 1.68 -9.50 -16.78
C ALA A 57 0.57 -9.45 -17.84
N ALA A 58 -0.26 -10.49 -17.90
CA ALA A 58 -1.41 -10.58 -18.80
C ALA A 58 -2.45 -9.47 -18.57
N LYS A 59 -2.55 -8.97 -17.33
CA LYS A 59 -3.43 -7.87 -16.92
C LYS A 59 -2.69 -6.91 -15.97
N PRO A 60 -1.79 -6.06 -16.49
CA PRO A 60 -0.85 -5.29 -15.65
C PRO A 60 -1.57 -4.27 -14.75
N GLU A 61 -2.64 -3.62 -15.24
CA GLU A 61 -3.42 -2.69 -14.43
C GLU A 61 -4.14 -3.38 -13.26
N ALA A 62 -4.71 -4.57 -13.51
CA ALA A 62 -5.40 -5.33 -12.48
C ALA A 62 -4.42 -5.80 -11.39
N LEU A 63 -3.24 -6.28 -11.79
CA LEU A 63 -2.18 -6.67 -10.86
C LEU A 63 -1.69 -5.47 -10.04
N ALA A 64 -1.39 -4.34 -10.69
CA ALA A 64 -0.94 -3.13 -9.99
C ALA A 64 -1.96 -2.62 -8.95
N ASN A 65 -3.24 -2.56 -9.33
CA ASN A 65 -4.31 -2.15 -8.42
C ASN A 65 -4.47 -3.12 -7.25
N GLY A 66 -4.37 -4.43 -7.50
CA GLY A 66 -4.42 -5.45 -6.45
C GLY A 66 -3.26 -5.33 -5.48
N LEU A 67 -2.03 -5.16 -5.98
CA LEU A 67 -0.85 -4.97 -5.14
C LEU A 67 -0.93 -3.69 -4.30
N TYR A 68 -1.37 -2.58 -4.90
CA TYR A 68 -1.57 -1.34 -4.16
C TYR A 68 -2.63 -1.50 -3.06
N LEU A 69 -3.75 -2.17 -3.36
CA LEU A 69 -4.79 -2.47 -2.37
C LEU A 69 -4.24 -3.30 -1.19
N LEU A 70 -3.39 -4.29 -1.45
CA LEU A 70 -2.75 -5.10 -0.42
C LEU A 70 -1.80 -4.29 0.47
N VAL A 71 -1.04 -3.34 -0.11
CA VAL A 71 -0.19 -2.42 0.65
C VAL A 71 -1.04 -1.55 1.59
N GLU A 72 -2.07 -0.91 1.07
CA GLU A 72 -2.99 -0.07 1.85
C GLU A 72 -3.71 -0.85 2.95
N GLY A 73 -4.17 -2.07 2.62
CA GLY A 73 -4.81 -2.98 3.56
C GLY A 73 -3.88 -3.42 4.68
N ALA A 74 -2.64 -3.80 4.36
CA ALA A 74 -1.65 -4.20 5.35
C ALA A 74 -1.37 -3.09 6.36
N ILE A 75 -1.18 -1.86 5.87
CA ILE A 75 -0.97 -0.67 6.71
C ILE A 75 -2.16 -0.44 7.64
N THR A 76 -3.37 -0.52 7.09
CA THR A 76 -4.62 -0.28 7.84
C THR A 76 -4.83 -1.33 8.93
N ILE A 77 -4.61 -2.60 8.61
CA ILE A 77 -4.73 -3.72 9.56
C ILE A 77 -3.67 -3.59 10.67
N ALA A 78 -2.41 -3.35 10.32
CA ALA A 78 -1.36 -3.16 11.32
C ALA A 78 -1.66 -1.97 12.24
N MET A 79 -2.17 -0.87 11.68
CA MET A 79 -2.52 0.33 12.46
C MET A 79 -3.74 0.12 13.37
N LEU A 80 -4.84 -0.44 12.87
CA LEU A 80 -6.12 -0.50 13.59
C LEU A 80 -6.28 -1.76 14.44
N GLN A 81 -5.72 -2.88 13.99
CA GLN A 81 -5.87 -4.19 14.64
C GLN A 81 -4.61 -4.63 15.37
N THR A 82 -3.53 -3.84 15.29
CA THR A 82 -2.21 -4.16 15.89
C THR A 82 -1.62 -5.49 15.40
N ASP A 83 -2.06 -5.97 14.23
CA ASP A 83 -1.57 -7.20 13.63
C ASP A 83 -0.33 -6.92 12.77
N LEU A 84 0.83 -7.24 13.34
CA LEU A 84 2.13 -7.09 12.68
C LEU A 84 2.37 -8.12 11.57
N HIS A 85 1.56 -9.19 11.49
CA HIS A 85 1.61 -10.17 10.42
C HIS A 85 0.88 -9.71 9.14
N ALA A 86 0.18 -8.57 9.17
CA ALA A 86 -0.54 -8.04 8.01
C ALA A 86 0.34 -7.89 6.76
N ALA A 87 1.60 -7.49 6.93
CA ALA A 87 2.57 -7.40 5.83
C ALA A 87 2.87 -8.78 5.22
N GLN A 88 2.92 -9.82 6.05
CA GLN A 88 3.18 -11.19 5.60
C GLN A 88 1.98 -11.75 4.83
N HIS A 89 0.75 -11.58 5.35
CA HIS A 89 -0.47 -11.99 4.64
C HIS A 89 -0.64 -11.26 3.30
N ALA A 90 -0.34 -9.96 3.25
CA ALA A 90 -0.36 -9.18 2.02
C ALA A 90 0.66 -9.70 1.01
N ARG A 91 1.87 -10.04 1.46
CA ARG A 91 2.90 -10.65 0.60
C ARG A 91 2.47 -12.00 0.04
N GLU A 92 1.94 -12.89 0.87
CA GLU A 92 1.46 -14.21 0.44
C GLU A 92 0.35 -14.07 -0.61
N THR A 93 -0.59 -13.15 -0.39
CA THR A 93 -1.65 -12.85 -1.37
C THR A 93 -1.09 -12.24 -2.65
N ALA A 94 -0.12 -11.34 -2.55
CA ALA A 94 0.55 -10.75 -3.70
C ALA A 94 1.27 -11.81 -4.54
N GLN A 95 1.92 -12.79 -3.92
CA GLN A 95 2.58 -13.90 -4.61
C GLN A 95 1.56 -14.72 -5.42
N LEU A 96 0.41 -15.07 -4.81
CA LEU A 96 -0.66 -15.76 -5.52
C LEU A 96 -1.17 -14.95 -6.72
N LEU A 97 -1.35 -13.64 -6.57
CA LEU A 97 -1.78 -12.77 -7.68
C LEU A 97 -0.75 -12.72 -8.81
N ILE A 98 0.53 -12.60 -8.47
CA ILE A 98 1.63 -12.58 -9.45
C ILE A 98 1.69 -13.91 -10.20
N GLU A 99 1.67 -15.04 -9.49
CA GLU A 99 1.70 -16.39 -10.09
C GLU A 99 0.52 -16.66 -11.04
N HIS A 100 -0.62 -16.01 -10.84
CA HIS A 100 -1.81 -16.18 -11.70
C HIS A 100 -1.88 -15.17 -12.86
N LEU A 101 -1.12 -14.08 -12.81
CA LEU A 101 -1.24 -12.97 -13.76
C LEU A 101 0.03 -12.68 -14.57
N VAL A 102 1.17 -13.26 -14.19
CA VAL A 102 2.45 -13.25 -14.91
C VAL A 102 2.70 -14.66 -15.44
#